data_AF-K2FKV4-F1
#
_entry.id   AF-K2FKV4-F1
#
_cell.length_a   1.000
_cell.length_b   1.000
_cell.length_c   1.000
_cell.angle_alpha   90.00
_cell.angle_beta   90.00
_cell.angle_gamma   90.00
#
_symmetry.space_group_name_H-M   'P 1'
#
loop_
_entity.id
_entity.type
_entity.pdbx_description
1 polymer ?
#
loop_
_entity_poly.entity_id
_entity_poly.type
_entity_poly.pdbx_seq_one_letter_code
_entity_poly.pdbx_strand_id
1 'polypeptide(L)' 'CLGAAGGIEAIATIKAIETGMLHPTINLENPEEELNDLDPVANKAKPHRVKAAISSSFGFGGHNSVLVFAPYH' A
#
# COMPACT_ATOMS: atom_id res chain seq x y z
N CYS A 1 1.40 -2.23 15.92
CA CYS A 1 1.31 -3.68 16.18
C CYS A 1 2.29 -4.42 15.28
N LEU A 2 3.37 -5.01 15.80
CA LEU A 2 4.44 -5.59 14.96
C LEU A 2 3.99 -6.82 14.15
N GLY A 3 3.36 -7.81 14.78
CA GLY A 3 2.92 -9.03 14.06
C GLY A 3 1.64 -8.87 13.24
N ALA A 4 0.77 -7.91 13.57
CA ALA A 4 -0.52 -7.74 12.91
C ALA A 4 -0.51 -6.76 11.72
N ALA A 5 0.59 -6.01 11.54
CA ALA A 5 0.71 -4.98 10.50
C ALA A 5 0.44 -5.55 9.09
N GLY A 6 1.07 -6.67 8.74
CA GLY A 6 0.87 -7.30 7.42
C GLY A 6 -0.58 -7.71 7.14
N GLY A 7 -1.34 -8.10 8.18
CA GLY A 7 -2.78 -8.40 8.03
C GLY A 7 -3.62 -7.15 7.74
N ILE A 8 -3.33 -6.05 8.44
CA ILE A 8 -4.01 -4.76 8.23
C ILE A 8 -3.66 -4.18 6.86
N GLU A 9 -2.40 -4.27 6.45
CA GLU A 9 -1.92 -3.86 5.13
C GLU A 9 -2.64 -4.64 4.03
N ALA A 10 -2.73 -5.97 4.15
CA ALA A 10 -3.45 -6.80 3.18
C ALA A 10 -4.94 -6.40 3.07
N ILE A 11 -5.61 -6.14 4.20
CA ILE A 11 -7.00 -5.66 4.20
C ILE A 11 -7.10 -4.32 3.47
N ALA A 12 -6.24 -3.36 3.77
CA ALA A 12 -6.23 -2.06 3.11
C ALA A 12 -5.96 -2.19 1.59
N THR A 13 -5.05 -3.07 1.18
CA THR A 13 -4.79 -3.36 -0.23
C THR A 13 -6.04 -3.91 -0.93
N ILE A 14 -6.74 -4.87 -0.32
CA ILE A 14 -7.97 -5.43 -0.86
C ILE A 14 -9.07 -4.37 -0.93
N LYS A 15 -9.24 -3.54 0.10
CA LYS A 15 -10.21 -2.44 0.08
C LYS A 15 -9.93 -1.43 -1.04
N ALA A 16 -8.66 -1.16 -1.35
CA ALA A 16 -8.30 -0.29 -2.47
C ALA A 16 -8.69 -0.91 -3.83
N ILE A 17 -8.54 -2.23 -3.97
CA ILE A 17 -9.01 -2.97 -5.16
C ILE A 17 -10.54 -2.89 -5.28
N GLU A 18 -11.27 -3.19 -4.19
CA GLU A 18 -12.73 -3.25 -4.20
C GLU A 18 -13.39 -1.89 -4.44
N THR A 19 -12.84 -0.83 -3.84
CA THR A 19 -13.43 0.52 -3.89
C THR A 19 -12.90 1.37 -5.04
N GLY A 20 -11.77 0.99 -5.64
CA GLY A 20 -11.06 1.82 -6.62
C GLY A 20 -10.49 3.10 -6.02
N MET A 21 -10.25 3.15 -4.71
CA MET A 21 -9.71 4.30 -3.99
C MET A 21 -8.42 3.93 -3.27
N LEU A 22 -7.32 4.61 -3.62
CA LEU A 22 -6.04 4.48 -2.93
C LEU A 22 -6.05 5.29 -1.63
N HIS A 23 -5.59 4.66 -0.56
CA HIS A 23 -5.46 5.28 0.76
C HIS A 23 -4.28 6.29 0.77
N PRO A 24 -4.39 7.40 1.51
CA PRO A 24 -3.33 8.39 1.56
C PRO A 24 -2.18 7.99 2.48
N THR A 25 -0.96 8.39 2.10
CA THR A 25 0.17 8.51 3.02
C THR A 25 0.05 9.84 3.74
N ILE A 26 -0.48 9.82 4.96
CA ILE A 26 -0.69 11.02 5.77
C ILE A 26 0.64 11.60 6.28
N ASN A 27 0.65 12.91 6.56
CA ASN A 27 1.80 13.66 7.10
C ASN A 27 3.05 13.66 6.19
N LEU A 28 2.87 13.47 4.88
CA LEU A 28 3.97 13.53 3.91
C LEU A 28 4.01 14.90 3.23
N GLU A 29 4.77 15.84 3.80
CA GLU A 29 4.89 17.23 3.29
C GLU A 29 6.11 17.42 2.37
N ASN A 30 7.20 16.70 2.65
CA ASN A 30 8.49 16.82 1.98
C ASN A 30 8.94 15.44 1.48
N PRO A 31 8.41 14.95 0.34
CA PRO A 31 8.88 13.69 -0.24
C PRO A 31 10.34 13.79 -0.68
N GLU A 32 11.06 12.67 -0.64
CA GLU A 32 12.45 12.59 -1.07
C GLU A 32 12.57 12.71 -2.59
N GLU A 33 13.56 13.48 -3.06
CA GLU A 33 13.77 13.76 -4.49
C GLU A 33 14.16 12.48 -5.26
N GLU A 34 14.84 11.56 -4.59
CA GLU A 34 15.23 10.26 -5.11
C GLU A 34 14.03 9.36 -5.44
N LEU A 35 12.85 9.67 -4.91
CA LEU A 35 11.61 8.92 -5.11
C LEU A 35 10.62 9.61 -6.07
N ASN A 36 11.07 10.59 -6.85
CA ASN A 36 10.22 11.37 -7.76
C ASN A 36 9.47 10.54 -8.82
N ASP A 37 9.93 9.32 -9.12
CA ASP A 37 9.28 8.40 -10.04
C ASP A 37 8.12 7.60 -9.42
N LEU A 38 7.88 7.75 -8.11
CA LEU A 38 6.82 7.09 -7.36
C LEU A 38 5.72 8.09 -6.97
N ASP A 39 4.46 7.66 -7.04
CA ASP A 39 3.32 8.40 -6.50
C ASP A 39 2.95 7.82 -5.12
N PRO A 40 3.34 8.44 -3.99
CA PRO A 40 3.07 7.94 -2.66
C PRO A 40 1.64 8.22 -2.18
N VAL A 41 0.78 8.86 -3.01
CA VAL A 41 -0.59 9.25 -2.63
C VAL A 41 -0.56 10.14 -1.37
N ALA A 42 0.23 11.22 -1.41
CA ALA A 42 0.48 12.07 -0.25
C ALA A 42 -0.79 12.81 0.21
N ASN A 43 -1.15 12.66 1.49
CA ASN A 43 -2.19 13.38 2.24
C ASN A 43 -3.65 13.29 1.73
N LYS A 44 -3.89 12.89 0.48
CA LYS A 44 -5.23 12.82 -0.12
C LYS A 44 -5.42 11.50 -0.86
N ALA A 45 -6.50 10.81 -0.51
CA ALA A 45 -6.93 9.61 -1.22
C ALA A 45 -7.16 9.91 -2.71
N LYS A 46 -6.86 8.93 -3.57
CA LYS A 46 -6.90 9.11 -5.03
C LYS A 46 -7.65 7.97 -5.70
N PRO A 47 -8.55 8.24 -6.66
CA PRO A 47 -9.19 7.18 -7.43
C PRO A 47 -8.17 6.48 -8.32
N HIS A 48 -8.20 5.14 -8.34
CA HIS A 48 -7.36 4.33 -9.20
C HIS A 48 -8.00 2.97 -9.47
N ARG A 49 -8.06 2.56 -10.74
CA ARG A 49 -8.54 1.23 -11.11
C ARG A 49 -7.41 0.21 -10.93
N VAL A 50 -7.35 -0.41 -9.76
CA VAL A 50 -6.34 -1.42 -9.42
C VAL A 50 -6.65 -2.74 -10.13
N LYS A 51 -5.71 -3.21 -10.97
CA LYS A 51 -5.81 -4.51 -11.67
C LYS A 51 -5.04 -5.63 -10.97
N ALA A 52 -4.03 -5.24 -10.22
CA ALA A 52 -3.25 -6.07 -9.32
C ALA A 52 -2.59 -5.14 -8.30
N ALA A 53 -2.36 -5.62 -7.08
CA ALA A 53 -1.65 -4.89 -6.06
C ALA A 53 -0.72 -5.82 -5.28
N ILE A 54 0.36 -5.22 -4.77
CA ILE A 54 1.36 -5.90 -3.96
C ILE A 54 1.27 -5.34 -2.54
N SER A 55 1.29 -6.22 -1.54
CA SER A 55 1.46 -5.88 -0.14
C SER A 55 2.78 -6.51 0.34
N SER A 56 3.76 -5.67 0.65
CA SER A 56 5.10 -6.08 1.06
C SER A 56 5.34 -5.73 2.52
N SER A 57 5.82 -6.69 3.31
CA SER A 57 6.11 -6.51 4.73
C SER A 57 7.50 -7.01 5.06
N PHE A 58 8.31 -6.15 5.69
CA PHE A 58 9.71 -6.38 6.02
C PHE A 58 9.92 -6.26 7.53
N GLY A 59 9.96 -7.41 8.20
CA GLY A 59 10.13 -7.52 9.65
C GLY A 59 11.59 -7.66 10.08
N PHE A 60 11.85 -7.31 11.34
CA PHE A 60 13.15 -7.48 11.97
C PHE A 60 13.65 -8.94 11.89
N GLY A 61 14.98 -9.12 11.85
CA GLY A 61 15.61 -10.43 11.72
C GLY A 61 15.61 -10.99 10.30
N GLY A 62 15.29 -10.17 9.29
CA GLY A 62 15.33 -10.56 7.87
C GLY A 62 14.06 -11.27 7.37
N HIS A 63 12.93 -11.08 8.04
CA HIS A 63 11.66 -11.66 7.62
C HIS A 63 11.03 -10.81 6.51
N ASN A 64 11.06 -11.31 5.28
CA ASN A 64 10.51 -10.61 4.11
C ASN A 64 9.32 -11.38 3.55
N SER A 65 8.14 -10.75 3.49
CA SER A 65 6.92 -11.35 2.94
C SER A 65 6.32 -10.44 1.87
N VAL A 66 5.88 -11.03 0.76
CA VAL A 66 5.24 -10.30 -0.35
C VAL A 66 3.98 -11.07 -0.78
N LEU A 67 2.85 -10.37 -0.81
CA LEU A 67 1.56 -10.90 -1.23
C LEU A 67 1.07 -10.14 -2.46
N VAL A 68 0.47 -10.86 -3.40
CA VAL A 68 -0.13 -10.28 -4.61
C VAL A 68 -1.64 -10.55 -4.59
N PHE A 69 -2.42 -9.49 -4.79
CA PHE A 69 -3.87 -9.55 -4.88
C PHE A 69 -4.33 -9.02 -6.23
N ALA A 70 -5.42 -9.58 -6.73
CA ALA A 70 -6.10 -9.12 -7.94
C ALA A 70 -7.62 -9.15 -7.68
N PRO A 71 -8.40 -8.27 -8.33
CA PRO A 71 -9.84 -8.34 -8.28
C PRO A 71 -10.33 -9.71 -8.75
N TYR A 72 -11.24 -10.30 -7.99
CA TYR A 72 -11.89 -11.55 -8.37
C TYR A 72 -13.01 -11.26 -9.36
N HIS A 73 -13.03 -12.03 -10.45
CA HIS A 73 -14.08 -12.04 -11.46
C HIS A 73 -14.83 -13.37 -11.40
#